data_AF-A0A934ZGN1-F1
#
_entry.id   AF-A0A934ZGN1-F1
#
_cell.length_a   1.000
_cell.length_b   1.000
_cell.length_c   1.000
_cell.angle_alpha   90.00
_cell.angle_beta   90.00
_cell.angle_gamma   90.00
#
_symmetry.space_group_name_H-M   'P 1'
#
loop_
_entity.id
_entity.type
_entity.pdbx_description
1 polymer ?
#
loop_
_entity_poly.entity_id
_entity_poly.type
_entity_poly.pdbx_seq_one_letter_code
_entity_poly.pdbx_strand_id
1 'polypeptide(L)' 'MFGMGASELMIILVIILLLFGAAKLPELGRSLGSGLSNFKKGLKDGDEGPTPAPPQSASLPEQAQPVAHVEEAPKA' A
#
# COMPACT_ATOMS: atom_id res chain seq x y z
N MET A 1 -9.64 -21.61 -19.72
CA MET A 1 -8.57 -22.58 -19.38
C MET A 1 -7.56 -21.99 -18.39
N PHE A 2 -8.00 -21.53 -17.21
CA PHE A 2 -7.10 -20.91 -16.20
C PHE A 2 -6.77 -21.84 -15.02
N GLY A 3 -7.15 -23.13 -15.12
CA GLY A 3 -7.11 -24.08 -14.01
C GLY A 3 -5.86 -24.95 -13.92
N MET A 4 -5.01 -25.03 -14.95
CA MET A 4 -3.78 -25.84 -14.87
C MET A 4 -2.65 -25.07 -14.16
N GLY A 5 -2.23 -23.91 -14.67
CA GLY A 5 -1.11 -23.18 -14.08
C GLY A 5 -1.34 -22.66 -12.66
N ALA A 6 -2.51 -22.06 -12.36
CA ALA A 6 -2.76 -21.46 -11.05
C ALA A 6 -2.91 -22.51 -9.93
N SER A 7 -3.58 -23.63 -10.22
CA SER A 7 -3.79 -24.70 -9.24
C SER A 7 -2.49 -25.42 -8.89
N GLU A 8 -1.65 -25.68 -9.90
CA GLU A 8 -0.36 -26.35 -9.73
C GLU A 8 0.62 -25.47 -8.94
N LEU A 9 0.62 -24.16 -9.21
CA LEU A 9 1.37 -23.18 -8.42
C LEU A 9 0.87 -23.11 -6.97
N MET A 10 -0.45 -23.25 -6.73
CA MET A 10 -1.01 -23.33 -5.38
C MET A 10 -0.51 -24.58 -4.62
N ILE A 11 -0.48 -25.73 -5.27
CA ILE A 11 0.03 -26.98 -4.64
C ILE A 11 1.51 -26.83 -4.26
N ILE A 12 2.33 -26.29 -5.17
CA ILE A 12 3.75 -26.03 -4.90
C ILE A 12 3.91 -25.04 -3.74
N LEU A 13 3.11 -23.97 -3.71
CA LEU A 13 3.12 -22.98 -2.64
C LEU A 13 2.81 -23.63 -1.28
N VAL A 14 1.82 -24.53 -1.21
CA VAL A 14 1.49 -25.27 0.02
C VAL A 14 2.65 -26.16 0.47
N ILE A 15 3.33 -26.85 -0.45
CA ILE A 15 4.50 -27.67 -0.11
C ILE A 15 5.64 -26.80 0.47
N ILE A 16 5.92 -25.66 -0.15
CA ILE A 16 6.92 -24.69 0.34
C ILE A 16 6.52 -24.16 1.72
N LEU A 17 5.24 -23.84 1.92
CA LEU A 17 4.70 -23.41 3.22
C LEU A 17 4.86 -24.49 4.30
N LEU A 18 4.74 -25.78 3.97
CA LEU A 18 4.96 -26.87 4.92
C LEU A 18 6.44 -27.06 5.26
N LEU A 19 7.34 -26.90 4.27
CA LEU A 19 8.79 -27.04 4.46
C LEU A 19 9.40 -25.87 5.27
N PHE A 20 9.04 -24.64 4.91
CA PHE A 20 9.61 -23.42 5.49
C PHE A 20 8.75 -22.80 6.60
N GLY A 21 7.45 -23.15 6.65
CA GLY A 21 6.47 -22.52 7.54
C GLY A 21 5.88 -21.23 6.98
N ALA A 22 4.63 -20.95 7.35
CA ALA A 22 3.91 -19.73 6.94
C ALA A 22 4.56 -18.42 7.40
N ALA A 23 5.37 -18.46 8.46
CA ALA A 23 6.06 -17.28 8.97
C ALA A 23 7.27 -16.86 8.12
N LYS A 24 7.90 -17.78 7.38
CA LYS A 24 9.15 -17.51 6.65
C LYS A 24 8.95 -16.82 5.31
N LEU A 25 7.87 -17.09 4.58
CA LEU A 25 7.55 -16.37 3.34
C LEU A 25 7.42 -14.85 3.52
N PRO A 26 6.64 -14.31 4.48
CA PRO A 26 6.51 -12.87 4.65
C PRO A 26 7.78 -12.21 5.21
N GLU A 27 8.60 -12.95 5.97
CA GLU A 27 9.90 -12.48 6.44
C GLU A 27 10.88 -12.29 5.27
N LEU A 28 10.97 -13.28 4.37
CA LEU A 28 11.76 -13.21 3.13
C LEU A 28 11.21 -12.15 2.16
N GLY A 29 9.90 -12.05 2.02
CA GLY A 29 9.25 -11.05 1.17
C GLY A 29 9.51 -9.62 1.65
N ARG A 30 9.55 -9.39 2.97
CA ARG A 30 9.89 -8.07 3.53
C ARG A 30 11.33 -7.67 3.25
N SER A 31 12.30 -8.56 3.45
CA SER A 31 13.72 -8.25 3.22
C SER A 31 14.01 -8.02 1.73
N LEU A 32 13.48 -8.88 0.85
CA LEU A 32 13.57 -8.71 -0.60
C LEU A 32 12.83 -7.45 -1.07
N GLY A 33 11.65 -7.19 -0.52
CA GLY A 33 10.82 -6.03 -0.85
C GLY A 33 11.50 -4.71 -0.46
N SER A 34 12.09 -4.63 0.73
CA SER A 34 12.87 -3.45 1.13
C SER A 34 14.11 -3.26 0.24
N GLY A 35 14.82 -4.35 -0.09
CA GLY A 35 15.97 -4.29 -0.99
C GLY A 35 15.60 -3.77 -2.38
N LEU A 36 14.51 -4.29 -2.95
CA LEU A 36 14.00 -3.88 -4.25
C LEU A 36 13.45 -2.44 -4.24
N SER A 37 12.80 -2.02 -3.15
CA SER A 37 12.30 -0.66 -2.96
C SER A 37 13.44 0.35 -2.92
N ASN A 38 14.47 0.08 -2.12
CA ASN A 38 15.67 0.90 -2.03
C ASN A 38 16.46 0.91 -3.35
N PHE A 39 16.54 -0.23 -4.03
CA PHE A 39 17.16 -0.33 -5.35
C PHE A 39 16.42 0.55 -6.37
N LYS A 40 15.10 0.41 -6.46
CA LYS A 40 14.26 1.25 -7.34
C LYS A 40 14.40 2.73 -7.02
N LYS A 41 14.46 3.09 -5.74
CA LYS A 41 14.64 4.49 -5.31
C LYS A 41 16.01 5.03 -5.74
N GLY A 42 17.09 4.27 -5.53
CA GLY A 42 18.42 4.66 -5.98
C GLY A 42 18.55 4.79 -7.50
N LEU A 43 17.82 3.95 -8.26
CA LEU A 43 17.74 4.08 -9.72
C LEU A 43 17.02 5.36 -10.16
N LYS A 44 15.98 5.80 -9.44
CA LYS A 44 15.25 7.04 -9.76
C LYS A 44 16.02 8.29 -9.32
N ASP A 45 16.62 8.26 -8.13
CA ASP A 45 17.44 9.37 -7.61
C ASP A 45 18.73 9.57 -8.44
N GLY A 46 19.18 8.55 -9.16
CA GLY A 46 20.32 8.63 -10.09
C GLY A 46 20.00 9.22 -11.47
N ASP A 47 18.73 9.19 -11.88
CA ASP A 47 18.25 9.69 -13.18
C ASP A 47 17.58 11.07 -13.06
N GLU A 48 17.04 11.40 -11.88
CA GLU A 48 16.33 12.64 -11.60
C GLU A 48 17.05 13.42 -10.48
N GLY A 49 17.65 14.57 -10.83
CA GLY A 49 18.08 15.58 -9.85
C GLY A 49 16.91 15.99 -8.92
N PRO A 50 17.21 16.60 -7.75
CA PRO A 50 16.37 16.56 -6.56
C PRO A 50 14.94 17.02 -6.85
N THR A 51 14.03 16.05 -6.99
CA THR A 51 12.60 16.36 -7.04
C THR A 51 12.09 16.43 -5.60
N PRO A 52 11.61 17.60 -5.12
CA PRO A 52 11.05 17.73 -3.79
C PRO A 52 9.80 16.84 -3.71
N ALA A 53 9.70 16.09 -2.61
CA ALA A 53 8.60 15.16 -2.36
C ALA A 53 7.22 15.83 -2.56
N PRO A 54 6.24 15.14 -3.17
CA PRO A 54 4.88 15.66 -3.24
C PRO A 54 4.34 15.89 -1.82
N PRO A 55 3.60 16.99 -1.58
CA PRO A 55 2.99 17.26 -0.29
C PRO A 55 2.05 16.10 0.06
N GLN A 56 2.24 15.56 1.26
CA GLN A 56 1.29 14.67 1.91
C GLN A 56 0.01 15.47 2.22
N SER A 57 -0.83 15.64 1.20
CA SER A 57 -2.28 15.83 1.33
C SER A 57 -2.88 14.43 1.12
N ALA A 58 -3.73 13.85 1.96
CA ALA A 58 -4.61 14.41 2.94
C ALA A 58 -4.89 13.37 4.04
N SER A 59 -4.61 13.73 5.28
CA SER A 59 -5.40 13.31 6.42
C SER A 59 -5.91 14.58 7.09
N LEU A 60 -6.86 15.25 6.43
CA LEU A 60 -7.74 16.16 7.15
C LEU A 60 -8.68 15.28 7.98
N PRO A 61 -8.79 15.49 9.30
CA PRO A 61 -9.88 14.92 10.07
C PRO A 61 -11.19 15.51 9.49
N GLU A 62 -12.00 14.66 8.88
CA GLU A 62 -13.40 14.94 8.53
C GLU A 62 -14.27 15.01 9.80
N GLN A 63 -13.93 15.92 10.71
CA GLN A 63 -14.61 16.16 11.98
C GLN A 63 -14.72 17.68 12.18
N ALA A 64 -15.62 18.31 11.44
CA ALA A 64 -16.16 19.63 11.78
C ALA A 64 -17.54 19.86 11.11
N GLN A 65 -18.59 19.37 11.78
CA GLN A 65 -19.92 19.98 11.92
C GLN A 65 -20.82 20.08 10.67
N PRO A 66 -21.89 19.26 10.58
CA PRO A 66 -23.04 19.59 9.76
C PRO A 66 -23.76 20.79 10.41
N VAL A 67 -23.72 21.90 9.69
CA VAL A 67 -24.60 23.07 9.78
C VAL A 67 -25.95 22.79 10.44
N ALA A 68 -26.11 23.28 11.67
CA ALA A 68 -27.39 23.35 12.40
C ALA A 68 -27.50 24.67 13.17
N HIS A 69 -27.43 25.80 12.45
CA HIS A 69 -27.87 27.14 12.85
C HIS A 69 -27.64 28.01 11.60
N VAL A 70 -28.62 28.57 10.90
CA VAL A 70 -29.63 29.52 11.35
C VAL A 70 -30.85 29.35 10.45
N GLU A 71 -31.92 28.79 10.99
CA GLU A 71 -33.28 29.11 10.61
C GLU A 71 -33.68 30.28 11.52
N GLU A 72 -33.65 31.51 11.02
CA GLU A 72 -34.47 32.58 11.60
C GLU A 72 -34.85 33.58 10.49
N ALA A 73 -36.15 33.83 10.44
CA ALA A 73 -36.87 34.42 9.33
C ALA A 73 -36.69 35.94 9.19
N PRO A 74 -36.87 36.51 7.99
CA PRO A 74 -37.03 37.94 7.82
C PRO A 74 -38.47 38.32 8.15
N LYS A 75 -38.73 38.99 9.29
CA LYS A 75 -39.95 39.81 9.48
C LYS A 75 -39.94 40.62 10.77
N ALA A 76 -39.76 41.94 10.64
CA ALA A 76 -40.57 43.02 11.24
C ALA A 76 -39.85 44.36 11.04
#